data_AF-H3C277-F1
#
_entry.id   AF-H3C277-F1
#
_cell.length_a   1.000
_cell.length_b   1.000
_cell.length_c   1.000
_cell.angle_alpha   90.00
_cell.angle_beta   90.00
_cell.angle_gamma   90.00
#
_symmetry.space_group_name_H-M   'P 1'
#
loop_
_entity.id
_entity.type
_entity.pdbx_description
1 polymer ?
#
loop_
_entity_poly.entity_id
_entity_poly.type
_entity_poly.pdbx_seq_one_letter_code
_entity_poly.pdbx_strand_id
1 'polypeptide(L)'
;ALAVDWVTSNLYWSSVKKPDLHVTTRSGDHTAVLLQPSLTAITSVAVHPPSGWLCYAAVMVGGKNQAEVDCAWMDGRKQAVLWRRCSLPGSLSFSSEGRVVYWADTVEGVI
;
A
#
# COMPACT_ATOMS: atom_id res chain seq x y z
N ALA A 1 2.37 -1.99 -7.78
CA ALA A 1 2.81 -1.06 -6.73
C ALA A 1 4.19 -1.47 -6.22
N LEU A 2 5.07 -0.52 -5.86
CA LEU A 2 6.41 -0.79 -5.32
C LEU A 2 6.81 0.33 -4.34
N ALA A 3 7.39 -0.03 -3.20
CA ALA A 3 8.02 0.88 -2.24
C ALA A 3 9.31 0.26 -1.68
N VAL A 4 10.23 1.12 -1.27
CA VAL A 4 11.54 0.72 -0.72
C VAL A 4 11.59 1.13 0.75
N ASP A 5 11.89 0.18 1.62
CA ASP A 5 12.35 0.48 2.97
C ASP A 5 13.84 0.79 2.90
N TRP A 6 14.20 2.07 3.01
CA TRP A 6 15.59 2.51 2.95
C TRP A 6 16.40 2.20 4.21
N VAL A 7 15.76 1.83 5.32
CA VAL A 7 16.44 1.47 6.58
C VAL A 7 16.89 0.01 6.54
N THR A 8 16.01 -0.90 6.10
CA THR A 8 16.34 -2.34 6.02
C THR A 8 16.74 -2.80 4.63
N SER A 9 16.57 -1.95 3.62
CA SER A 9 16.72 -2.26 2.19
C SER A 9 15.74 -3.32 1.67
N ASN A 10 14.61 -3.54 2.35
CA ASN A 10 13.56 -4.44 1.88
C ASN A 10 12.67 -3.75 0.82
N LEU A 11 12.14 -4.55 -0.10
CA LEU A 11 11.22 -4.13 -1.15
C LEU A 11 9.80 -4.58 -0.82
N TYR A 12 8.86 -3.65 -0.79
CA TYR A 12 7.43 -3.91 -0.61
C TYR A 12 6.72 -3.76 -1.96
N TRP A 13 6.01 -4.78 -2.42
CA TRP A 13 5.49 -4.76 -3.79
C TRP A 13 4.24 -5.61 -3.98
N SER A 14 3.48 -5.25 -5.01
CA SER A 14 2.34 -6.01 -5.53
C SER A 14 2.26 -5.84 -7.05
N SER A 15 1.76 -6.86 -7.74
CA SER A 15 1.68 -6.90 -9.20
C SER A 15 0.37 -7.53 -9.68
N VAL A 16 0.02 -7.33 -10.95
CA VAL A 16 -1.18 -7.94 -11.54
C VAL A 16 -1.17 -9.49 -11.44
N LYS A 17 0.01 -10.13 -11.54
CA LYS A 17 0.15 -11.59 -11.44
C LYS A 17 0.16 -12.12 -10.00
N LYS A 18 0.51 -11.26 -9.05
CA LYS A 18 0.62 -11.55 -7.62
C LYS A 18 0.03 -10.35 -6.87
N PRO A 19 -1.31 -10.32 -6.71
CA PRO A 19 -2.03 -9.15 -6.23
C PRO A 19 -1.84 -8.88 -4.73
N ASP A 20 -1.45 -9.91 -3.98
CA ASP A 20 -1.07 -9.79 -2.57
C ASP A 20 0.09 -8.78 -2.39
N LEU A 21 0.18 -8.20 -1.20
CA LEU A 21 1.32 -7.38 -0.83
C LEU A 21 2.46 -8.28 -0.35
N HIS A 22 3.60 -8.19 -1.00
CA HIS A 22 4.79 -8.95 -0.70
C HIS A 22 5.88 -8.06 -0.11
N VAL A 23 6.76 -8.68 0.67
CA VAL A 23 8.05 -8.11 1.06
C VAL A 23 9.17 -9.02 0.59
N THR A 24 10.22 -8.44 0.00
CA THR A 24 11.39 -9.16 -0.51
C THR A 24 12.65 -8.54 0.08
N THR A 25 13.60 -9.38 0.50
CA THR A 25 14.89 -8.91 1.00
C THR A 25 15.68 -8.19 -0.09
N ARG A 26 16.60 -7.30 0.31
CA ARG A 26 17.49 -6.59 -0.62
C ARG A 26 18.15 -7.50 -1.66
N SER A 27 18.59 -8.69 -1.24
CA SER A 27 19.26 -9.67 -2.10
C SER A 27 18.33 -10.38 -3.08
N GLY A 28 17.01 -10.33 -2.84
CA GLY A 28 16.01 -11.07 -3.62
C GLY A 28 15.79 -12.51 -3.16
N ASP A 29 16.62 -13.03 -2.27
CA ASP A 29 16.64 -14.46 -1.90
C ASP A 29 15.40 -14.90 -1.12
N HIS A 30 14.77 -13.98 -0.39
CA HIS A 30 13.60 -14.27 0.44
C HIS A 30 12.46 -13.35 0.07
N THR A 31 11.29 -13.94 -0.18
CA THR A 31 10.04 -13.22 -0.41
C THR A 31 8.95 -13.81 0.47
N ALA A 32 8.24 -12.96 1.21
CA ALA A 32 7.11 -13.36 2.03
C ALA A 32 5.84 -12.62 1.58
N VAL A 33 4.69 -13.25 1.81
CA VAL A 33 3.39 -12.58 1.72
C VAL A 33 3.18 -11.78 3.01
N LEU A 34 2.97 -10.47 2.89
CA LEU A 34 2.77 -9.56 4.02
C LEU A 34 1.29 -9.35 4.33
N LEU A 35 0.49 -9.06 3.30
CA LEU A 35 -0.96 -8.86 3.40
C LEU A 35 -1.65 -9.50 2.20
N GLN A 36 -2.82 -10.09 2.44
CA GLN A 36 -3.65 -10.71 1.41
C GLN A 36 -5.02 -10.03 1.36
N PRO A 37 -5.12 -8.82 0.79
CA PRO A 37 -6.38 -8.12 0.70
C PRO A 37 -7.26 -8.81 -0.36
N SER A 38 -8.19 -9.65 0.11
CA SER A 38 -9.04 -10.48 -0.76
C SER A 38 -9.80 -9.65 -1.79
N LEU A 39 -9.76 -10.08 -3.06
CA LEU A 39 -10.52 -9.48 -4.17
C LEU A 39 -10.15 -8.02 -4.48
N THR A 40 -8.96 -7.55 -4.12
CA THR A 40 -8.51 -6.19 -4.44
C THR A 40 -7.20 -6.18 -5.23
N ALA A 41 -7.04 -5.17 -6.09
CA ALA A 41 -5.80 -4.87 -6.76
C ALA A 41 -5.14 -3.67 -6.09
N ILE A 42 -3.91 -3.86 -5.58
CA ILE A 42 -3.12 -2.77 -4.97
C ILE A 42 -2.58 -1.86 -6.08
N THR A 43 -3.04 -0.60 -6.09
CA THR A 43 -2.65 0.40 -7.09
C THR A 43 -1.37 1.12 -6.68
N SER A 44 -1.24 1.45 -5.39
CA SER A 44 -0.10 2.17 -4.85
C SER A 44 0.24 1.69 -3.43
N VAL A 45 1.50 1.82 -3.05
CA VAL A 45 2.01 1.46 -1.72
C VAL A 45 3.06 2.49 -1.33
N ALA A 46 3.05 2.90 -0.07
CA ALA A 46 4.10 3.71 0.54
C ALA A 46 4.48 3.12 1.89
N VAL A 47 5.72 3.38 2.30
CA VAL A 47 6.25 2.99 3.60
C VAL A 47 6.89 4.19 4.28
N HIS A 48 6.84 4.21 5.60
CA HIS A 48 7.61 5.12 6.43
C HIS A 48 8.37 4.29 7.49
N PRO A 49 9.58 3.80 7.15
CA PRO A 49 10.39 2.95 8.00
C PRO A 49 10.64 3.49 9.42
N PRO A 50 10.93 4.80 9.64
CA PRO A 50 11.16 5.30 10.99
C PRO A 50 9.96 5.14 11.94
N SER A 51 8.73 5.15 11.42
CA SER A 51 7.52 4.91 12.22
C SER A 51 6.98 3.48 12.10
N GLY A 52 7.57 2.65 11.24
CA GLY A 52 7.10 1.29 10.97
C GLY A 52 5.73 1.21 10.28
N TRP A 53 5.27 2.29 9.64
CA TRP A 53 3.97 2.32 8.96
C TRP A 53 4.09 1.96 7.49
N LEU A 54 3.12 1.20 7.01
CA LEU A 54 2.88 0.92 5.60
C LEU A 54 1.45 1.31 5.30
N CYS A 55 1.21 2.03 4.21
CA CYS A 55 -0.14 2.25 3.71
C CYS A 55 -0.20 1.88 2.23
N TYR A 56 -1.35 1.39 1.80
CA TYR A 56 -1.59 1.02 0.42
C TYR A 56 -2.98 1.46 -0.02
N ALA A 57 -3.08 1.75 -1.31
CA ALA A 57 -4.31 2.04 -1.99
C ALA A 57 -4.72 0.79 -2.78
N ALA A 58 -5.99 0.42 -2.67
CA ALA A 58 -6.52 -0.77 -3.32
C ALA A 58 -7.88 -0.50 -3.95
N VAL A 59 -8.16 -1.23 -5.02
CA VAL A 59 -9.44 -1.18 -5.75
C VAL A 59 -10.00 -2.59 -5.84
N MET A 60 -11.26 -2.79 -5.47
CA MET A 60 -11.89 -4.09 -5.55
C MET A 60 -12.10 -4.51 -7.02
N VAL A 61 -11.68 -5.73 -7.35
CA VAL A 61 -11.81 -6.29 -8.69
C VAL A 61 -13.26 -6.71 -8.92
N GLY A 62 -13.95 -6.06 -9.86
CA GLY A 62 -15.32 -6.42 -10.26
C GLY A 62 -16.46 -5.66 -9.56
N GLY A 63 -16.14 -4.73 -8.64
CA GLY A 63 -17.11 -3.83 -8.00
C GLY A 63 -17.00 -2.39 -8.53
N LYS A 64 -18.13 -1.70 -8.72
CA LYS A 64 -18.14 -0.23 -8.91
C LYS A 64 -18.00 0.44 -7.54
N ASN A 65 -17.14 1.46 -7.43
CA ASN A 65 -16.97 2.33 -6.24
C ASN A 65 -16.52 1.65 -4.94
N GLN A 66 -15.56 0.72 -5.01
CA GLN A 66 -14.92 0.18 -3.81
C GLN A 66 -13.40 0.32 -3.94
N ALA A 67 -12.92 1.54 -3.74
CA ALA A 67 -11.51 1.79 -3.49
C ALA A 67 -11.30 2.21 -2.05
N GLU A 68 -10.20 1.75 -1.47
CA GLU A 68 -9.83 2.02 -0.09
C GLU A 68 -8.36 2.38 0.04
N VAL A 69 -8.09 3.18 1.07
CA VAL A 69 -6.74 3.41 1.58
C VAL A 69 -6.67 2.73 2.93
N ASP A 70 -5.77 1.76 3.02
CA ASP A 70 -5.52 0.96 4.21
C ASP A 70 -4.12 1.24 4.74
N CYS A 71 -3.96 1.13 6.05
CA CYS A 71 -2.68 1.22 6.71
C CYS A 71 -2.46 0.03 7.65
N ALA A 72 -1.23 -0.43 7.74
CA ALA A 72 -0.80 -1.51 8.60
C ALA A 72 0.62 -1.22 9.11
N TRP A 73 1.07 -1.97 10.10
CA TRP A 73 2.48 -2.00 10.42
C TRP A 73 3.26 -2.69 9.29
N MET A 74 4.54 -2.36 9.14
CA MET A 74 5.42 -2.91 8.10
C MET A 74 5.68 -4.42 8.22
N ASP A 75 5.22 -5.05 9.31
CA ASP A 75 5.19 -6.50 9.53
C ASP A 75 3.82 -7.14 9.19
N GLY A 76 2.89 -6.36 8.65
CA GLY A 76 1.55 -6.79 8.25
C GLY A 76 0.53 -6.82 9.40
N ARG A 77 0.91 -6.45 10.63
CA ARG A 77 0.00 -6.44 11.78
C ARG A 77 -0.82 -5.15 11.85
N LYS A 78 -1.89 -5.19 12.65
CA LYS A 78 -2.74 -4.03 12.99
C LYS A 78 -3.23 -3.25 11.76
N GLN A 79 -3.68 -3.99 10.74
CA GLN A 79 -4.33 -3.40 9.58
C GLN A 79 -5.59 -2.64 10.02
N ALA A 80 -5.73 -1.41 9.52
CA ALA A 80 -6.88 -0.55 9.74
C ALA A 80 -7.22 0.17 8.44
N VAL A 81 -8.52 0.27 8.17
CA VAL A 81 -9.02 1.05 7.05
C VAL A 81 -8.96 2.52 7.41
N LEU A 82 -8.26 3.31 6.60
CA LEU A 82 -8.14 4.76 6.78
C LEU A 82 -9.26 5.50 6.02
N TRP A 83 -9.58 5.06 4.80
CA TRP A 83 -10.57 5.73 3.95
C TRP A 83 -11.24 4.77 2.97
N ARG A 84 -12.54 4.97 2.68
CA ARG A 84 -13.36 4.16 1.74
C ARG A 84 -14.16 4.96 0.72
N ARG A 85 -14.00 6.29 0.69
CA ARG A 85 -14.80 7.19 -0.18
C ARG A 85 -13.95 7.76 -1.31
N CYS A 86 -13.09 6.93 -1.90
CA CYS A 86 -12.29 7.28 -3.06
C CYS A 86 -12.75 6.48 -4.27
N SER A 87 -12.65 7.10 -5.44
CA SER A 87 -13.03 6.58 -6.74
C SER A 87 -11.89 5.75 -7.32
N LEU A 88 -10.70 6.35 -7.46
CA LEU A 88 -9.49 5.65 -7.92
C LEU A 88 -8.22 6.28 -7.32
N PRO A 89 -7.77 5.83 -6.14
CA PRO A 89 -6.52 6.29 -5.54
C PRO A 89 -5.35 5.78 -6.39
N GLY A 90 -4.69 6.68 -7.12
CA GLY A 90 -3.64 6.33 -8.07
C GLY A 90 -2.23 6.39 -7.48
N SER A 91 -2.02 7.28 -6.52
CA SER A 91 -0.73 7.45 -5.82
C SER A 91 -0.98 7.77 -4.36
N LEU A 92 -0.06 7.34 -3.48
CA LEU A 92 -0.06 7.72 -2.07
C LEU A 92 1.36 7.97 -1.58
N SER A 93 1.50 8.83 -0.57
CA SER A 93 2.79 9.16 0.05
C SER A 93 2.61 9.56 1.51
N PHE A 94 3.66 9.36 2.31
CA PHE A 94 3.71 9.84 3.68
C PHE A 94 4.29 11.26 3.74
N SER A 95 3.82 12.04 4.72
CA SER A 95 4.58 13.18 5.25
C SER A 95 5.97 12.74 5.74
N SER A 96 6.92 13.66 5.80
CA SER A 96 8.29 13.38 6.31
C SER A 96 8.32 12.85 7.75
N GLU A 97 7.33 13.18 8.58
CA GLU A 97 7.22 12.67 9.96
C GLU A 97 6.46 11.33 10.06
N GLY A 98 5.90 10.83 8.96
CA GLY A 98 5.07 9.62 8.95
C GLY A 98 3.72 9.75 9.66
N ARG A 99 3.27 10.98 9.97
CA ARG A 99 2.01 11.24 10.69
C ARG A 99 0.80 11.41 9.79
N VAL A 100 1.03 11.86 8.56
CA VAL A 100 0.00 12.11 7.56
C VAL A 100 0.28 11.27 6.32
N VAL A 101 -0.78 10.74 5.73
CA VAL A 101 -0.77 10.08 4.42
C VAL A 101 -1.57 10.95 3.45
N TYR A 102 -0.99 11.23 2.30
CA TYR A 102 -1.63 11.92 1.18
C TYR A 102 -1.90 10.91 0.07
N TRP A 103 -3.01 11.05 -0.63
CA TRP A 103 -3.29 10.25 -1.83
C TRP A 103 -3.97 11.09 -2.89
N ALA A 104 -3.73 10.79 -4.16
CA ALA A 104 -4.43 11.45 -5.26
C ALA A 104 -5.56 10.57 -5.78
N ASP A 105 -6.77 11.12 -5.83
CA ASP A 105 -7.89 10.50 -6.54
C ASP A 105 -7.85 10.92 -8.01
N THR A 106 -7.52 9.97 -8.87
CA THR A 106 -7.30 10.23 -10.30
C THR A 106 -8.59 10.45 -11.09
N VAL A 107 -9.74 10.03 -10.55
CA VAL A 107 -11.04 10.24 -11.20
C VAL A 107 -11.63 11.58 -10.78
N GLU A 108 -11.55 11.91 -9.49
CA GLU A 108 -12.08 13.17 -8.97
C GLU A 108 -11.13 14.36 -9.21
N GLY A 109 -9.85 14.09 -9.50
CA GLY A 109 -8.84 15.14 -9.76
C GLY A 109 -8.45 15.91 -8.50
N VAL A 110 -8.47 15.26 -7.34
CA VAL A 110 -8.18 15.86 -6.01
C VAL A 110 -7.05 15.13 -5.29
N ILE A 111 -6.43 15.82 -4.32
CA ILE A 111 -5.47 15.28 -3.35
C ILE A 111 -6.07 15.44 -1.95
#